data_AF-A8QP51-F1
#
_entry.id   AF-A8QP51-F1
#
_cell.length_a   1.000
_cell.length_b   1.000
_cell.length_c   1.000
_cell.angle_alpha   90.00
_cell.angle_beta   90.00
_cell.angle_gamma   90.00
#
_symmetry.space_group_name_H-M   'P 1'
#
loop_
_entity.id
_entity.type
_entity.pdbx_description
1 polymer ?
#
loop_
_entity_poly.entity_id
_entity_poly.type
_entity_poly.pdbx_seq_one_letter_code
_entity_poly.pdbx_strand_id
1 'polypeptide(L)'
;KFGAVFASIPAPIFAALYCVFFAYVGSAGLGFLQFCNLNSFRTKFILGFSVFMGFSVPQYFNEYTSVAGFGPVHTRARWFNDMVNVLFSSKAFVGGIVAYVLDNTLHRHDGAVRKDRGYHWWDKFRSYRTDTRSEEFYSLPFNLNKFFPSV
;
A
#
# COMPACT_ATOMS: atom_id res chain seq x y z
N LYS A 1 -22.41 3.65 28.85
CA LYS A 1 -22.17 2.31 29.45
C LYS A 1 -21.44 1.34 28.51
N PHE A 2 -21.74 1.32 27.20
CA PHE A 2 -21.02 0.49 26.21
C PHE A 2 -19.50 0.74 26.12
N GLY A 3 -19.05 1.99 26.17
CA GLY A 3 -17.61 2.30 26.12
C GLY A 3 -16.80 1.73 27.30
N ALA A 4 -17.42 1.55 28.47
CA ALA A 4 -16.77 0.96 29.64
C ALA A 4 -16.51 -0.54 29.45
N VAL A 5 -17.34 -1.22 28.65
CA VAL A 5 -17.13 -2.64 28.29
C VAL A 5 -15.90 -2.76 27.40
N PHE A 6 -15.73 -1.90 26.40
CA PHE A 6 -14.54 -1.89 25.54
C PHE A 6 -13.27 -1.46 26.29
N ALA A 7 -13.37 -0.51 27.23
CA ALA A 7 -12.26 -0.11 28.09
C ALA A 7 -11.85 -1.18 29.10
N SER A 8 -12.74 -2.12 29.44
CA SER A 8 -12.46 -3.23 30.36
C SER A 8 -11.71 -4.40 29.73
N ILE A 9 -11.57 -4.43 28.40
CA ILE A 9 -10.85 -5.51 27.70
C ILE A 9 -9.34 -5.37 27.99
N PRO A 10 -8.68 -6.41 28.53
CA PRO A 10 -7.25 -6.40 28.80
C PRO A 10 -6.40 -6.08 27.55
N ALA A 11 -5.35 -5.28 27.72
CA ALA A 11 -4.38 -4.96 26.66
C ALA A 11 -3.80 -6.21 25.94
N PRO A 12 -3.53 -7.35 26.63
CA PRO A 12 -3.08 -8.58 25.95
C PRO A 12 -4.05 -9.12 24.91
N ILE A 13 -5.36 -9.03 25.16
CA ILE A 13 -6.39 -9.49 24.20
C ILE A 13 -6.41 -8.57 22.97
N PHE A 14 -6.31 -7.25 23.17
CA PHE A 14 -6.17 -6.32 22.05
C PHE A 14 -4.91 -6.59 21.23
N ALA A 15 -3.77 -6.83 21.86
CA ALA A 15 -2.53 -7.15 21.16
C ALA A 15 -2.66 -8.43 20.33
N ALA A 16 -3.29 -9.47 20.87
CA ALA A 16 -3.57 -10.72 20.15
C ALA A 16 -4.49 -10.49 18.93
N LEU A 17 -5.55 -9.70 19.08
CA LEU A 17 -6.44 -9.33 17.97
C LEU A 17 -5.70 -8.54 16.89
N TYR A 18 -4.90 -7.54 17.27
CA TYR A 18 -4.10 -6.77 16.32
C TYR A 18 -3.10 -7.64 15.56
N CYS A 19 -2.48 -8.63 16.20
CA CYS A 19 -1.59 -9.57 15.53
C CYS A 19 -2.29 -10.29 14.36
N VAL A 20 -3.51 -10.78 14.61
CA VAL A 20 -4.33 -11.45 13.58
C VAL A 20 -4.75 -10.46 12.48
N PHE A 21 -5.21 -9.26 12.86
CA PHE A 21 -5.65 -8.26 11.88
C PHE A 21 -4.52 -7.75 10.99
N PHE A 22 -3.34 -7.47 11.55
CA PHE A 22 -2.18 -7.07 10.76
C PHE A 22 -1.70 -8.19 9.84
N ALA A 23 -1.72 -9.45 10.29
CA ALA A 23 -1.41 -10.59 9.43
C ALA A 23 -2.42 -10.72 8.27
N TYR A 24 -3.71 -10.53 8.53
CA TYR A 24 -4.76 -10.58 7.51
C TYR A 24 -4.59 -9.46 6.47
N VAL A 25 -4.38 -8.21 6.91
CA VAL A 25 -4.14 -7.06 6.01
C VAL A 25 -2.86 -7.27 5.19
N GLY A 26 -1.79 -7.77 5.83
CA GLY A 26 -0.55 -8.11 5.14
C GLY A 26 -0.74 -9.21 4.09
N SER A 27 -1.48 -10.27 4.42
CA SER A 27 -1.81 -11.36 3.48
C SER A 27 -2.65 -10.86 2.29
N ALA A 28 -3.66 -10.02 2.53
CA ALA A 28 -4.44 -9.40 1.47
C ALA A 28 -3.56 -8.55 0.53
N GLY A 29 -2.61 -7.80 1.09
CA GLY A 29 -1.60 -7.04 0.34
C GLY A 29 -0.70 -7.93 -0.53
N LEU A 30 -0.17 -9.01 0.05
CA LEU A 30 0.64 -10.00 -0.67
C LEU A 30 -0.16 -10.73 -1.77
N GLY A 31 -1.47 -10.90 -1.58
CA GLY A 31 -2.38 -11.46 -2.57
C GLY A 31 -2.33 -10.71 -3.91
N PHE A 32 -2.08 -9.40 -3.92
CA PHE A 32 -1.93 -8.63 -5.16
C PHE A 32 -0.69 -9.01 -5.97
N LEU A 33 0.33 -9.63 -5.35
CA LEU A 33 1.52 -10.08 -6.08
C LEU A 33 1.21 -11.19 -7.08
N GLN A 34 0.09 -11.90 -6.93
CA GLN A 34 -0.35 -12.90 -7.90
C GLN A 34 -0.61 -12.30 -9.29
N PHE A 35 -0.91 -11.01 -9.36
CA PHE A 35 -1.12 -10.29 -10.62
C PHE A 35 0.21 -9.84 -11.25
N CYS A 36 1.31 -9.87 -10.49
CA CYS A 36 2.64 -9.54 -10.98
C CYS A 36 3.40 -10.80 -11.40
N ASN A 37 4.31 -10.67 -12.36
CA ASN A 37 5.18 -11.77 -12.75
C ASN A 37 6.35 -11.94 -11.77
N LEU A 38 6.20 -12.86 -10.81
CA LEU A 38 7.22 -13.22 -9.82
C LEU A 38 8.37 -14.07 -10.36
N ASN A 39 8.29 -14.54 -11.61
CA ASN A 39 9.42 -15.22 -12.24
C ASN A 39 10.50 -14.22 -12.70
N SER A 40 10.08 -13.01 -13.05
CA SER A 40 10.96 -11.93 -13.50
C SER A 40 11.90 -11.46 -12.39
N PHE A 41 13.20 -11.35 -12.70
CA PHE A 41 14.21 -10.82 -11.77
C PHE A 41 13.88 -9.39 -11.35
N ARG A 42 13.40 -8.56 -12.30
CA ARG A 42 12.99 -7.17 -12.06
C ARG A 42 11.97 -7.05 -10.94
N THR A 43 10.87 -7.81 -11.00
CA THR A 43 9.79 -7.76 -10.01
C THR A 43 10.28 -8.21 -8.63
N LYS A 44 11.04 -9.30 -8.57
CA LYS A 44 11.65 -9.81 -7.32
C LYS A 44 12.62 -8.79 -6.70
N PHE A 45 13.44 -8.14 -7.53
CA PHE A 45 14.38 -7.12 -7.09
C PHE A 45 13.64 -5.88 -6.52
N ILE A 46 12.65 -5.36 -7.24
CA ILE A 46 11.84 -4.21 -6.79
C ILE A 46 11.15 -4.54 -5.47
N LEU A 47 10.53 -5.72 -5.36
CA LEU A 47 9.86 -6.17 -4.15
C LEU A 47 10.83 -6.26 -2.97
N GLY A 48 11.92 -7.00 -3.12
CA GLY A 48 12.89 -7.19 -2.03
C GLY A 48 13.55 -5.88 -1.59
N PHE A 49 13.96 -5.05 -2.55
CA PHE A 49 14.64 -3.79 -2.26
C PHE A 49 13.70 -2.76 -1.62
N SER A 50 12.46 -2.63 -2.11
CA SER A 50 11.48 -1.70 -1.54
C SER A 50 11.08 -2.06 -0.12
N VAL A 51 10.90 -3.35 0.19
CA VAL A 51 10.63 -3.81 1.56
C VAL A 51 11.81 -3.53 2.47
N PHE A 52 13.04 -3.82 2.03
CA PHE A 52 14.24 -3.55 2.81
C PHE A 52 14.43 -2.06 3.10
N MET A 53 14.33 -1.20 2.09
CA MET A 53 14.44 0.26 2.27
C MET A 53 13.27 0.83 3.07
N GLY A 54 12.08 0.28 2.91
CA GLY A 54 10.88 0.63 3.67
C GLY A 54 10.99 0.35 5.17
N PHE A 55 11.89 -0.53 5.60
CA PHE A 55 12.23 -0.68 7.03
C PHE A 55 13.48 0.11 7.43
N SER A 56 14.52 0.09 6.60
CA SER A 56 15.82 0.68 6.90
C SER A 56 15.79 2.21 7.05
N VAL A 57 15.20 2.93 6.09
CA VAL A 57 15.18 4.40 6.11
C VAL A 57 14.36 4.95 7.29
N PRO A 58 13.13 4.48 7.55
CA PRO A 58 12.38 4.95 8.72
C PRO A 58 13.04 4.61 10.05
N GLN A 59 13.71 3.45 10.13
CA GLN A 59 14.46 3.07 11.32
C GLN A 59 15.60 4.06 11.58
N TYR A 60 16.35 4.45 10.54
CA TYR A 60 17.37 5.49 10.64
C TYR A 60 16.80 6.82 11.15
N PHE A 61 15.66 7.26 10.61
CA PHE A 61 15.03 8.52 11.05
C PHE A 61 14.58 8.46 12.52
N ASN A 62 14.00 7.35 12.95
CA ASN A 62 13.56 7.17 14.33
C ASN A 62 14.73 7.09 15.31
N GLU A 63 15.78 6.36 14.96
CA GLU A 63 16.97 6.21 15.80
C GLU A 63 17.76 7.51 15.91
N TYR A 64 17.92 8.22 14.80
CA TYR A 64 18.54 9.54 14.80
C TYR A 64 17.76 10.53 15.68
N THR A 65 16.43 10.55 15.58
CA THR A 65 15.57 11.38 16.42
C THR A 65 15.69 11.01 17.91
N SER A 66 15.81 9.72 18.22
CA SER A 66 15.98 9.23 19.59
C SER A 66 17.32 9.64 20.21
N VAL A 67 18.40 9.70 19.43
CA VAL A 67 19.75 10.01 19.93
C VAL A 67 20.01 11.52 19.95
N ALA A 68 19.64 12.24 18.90
CA ALA A 68 19.95 13.66 18.75
C ALA A 68 18.86 14.59 19.30
N GLY A 69 17.64 14.09 19.54
CA GLY A 69 16.48 14.88 19.98
C GLY A 69 15.81 15.70 18.88
N PHE A 70 16.31 15.62 17.63
CA PHE A 70 15.72 16.25 16.45
C PHE A 70 15.80 15.30 15.25
N GLY A 71 14.86 15.42 14.31
CA GLY A 71 14.85 14.61 13.09
C GLY A 71 16.04 14.92 12.18
N PRO A 72 16.53 13.96 11.37
CA PRO A 72 17.78 14.13 10.61
C PRO A 72 17.78 15.33 9.66
N VAL A 73 16.60 15.76 9.21
CA VAL A 73 16.45 17.04 8.52
C VAL A 73 16.22 18.15 9.55
N HIS A 74 17.27 18.95 9.78
CA HIS A 74 17.26 20.08 10.70
C HIS A 74 17.70 21.38 10.00
N THR A 75 16.76 22.01 9.29
CA THR A 75 16.94 23.34 8.69
C THR A 75 16.28 24.44 9.55
N ARG A 76 16.53 25.71 9.23
CA ARG A 76 15.87 26.86 9.89
C ARG A 76 14.36 26.93 9.65
N ALA A 77 13.83 26.14 8.70
CA ALA A 77 12.41 26.07 8.39
C ALA A 77 11.75 24.87 9.10
N ARG A 78 11.10 25.13 10.25
CA ARG A 78 10.47 24.07 11.07
C ARG A 78 9.39 23.29 10.32
N TRP A 79 8.55 23.97 9.54
CA TRP A 79 7.49 23.35 8.74
C TRP A 79 8.05 22.33 7.73
N PHE A 80 9.19 22.65 7.10
CA PHE A 80 9.83 21.77 6.13
C PHE A 80 10.42 20.53 6.80
N ASN A 81 11.08 20.72 7.96
CA ASN A 81 11.61 19.61 8.74
C ASN A 81 10.48 18.65 9.15
N ASP A 82 9.35 19.17 9.64
CA ASP A 82 8.22 18.34 10.08
C ASP A 82 7.62 17.56 8.90
N MET A 83 7.42 18.20 7.75
CA MET A 83 6.93 17.51 6.54
C MET A 83 7.84 16.36 6.13
N VAL A 84 9.14 16.61 6.06
CA VAL A 84 10.11 15.62 5.56
C VAL A 84 10.30 14.50 6.59
N ASN A 85 10.52 14.84 7.86
CA ASN A 85 10.77 13.84 8.90
C ASN A 85 9.54 12.92 9.11
N VAL A 86 8.31 13.43 9.05
CA VAL A 86 7.10 12.61 9.19
C VAL A 86 6.93 11.65 8.01
N LEU A 87 7.15 12.12 6.77
CA LEU A 87 7.05 11.27 5.59
C LEU A 87 8.08 10.13 5.62
N PHE A 88 9.34 10.43 5.93
CA PHE A 88 10.40 9.42 5.95
C PHE A 88 10.40 8.52 7.20
N SER A 89 9.73 8.92 8.29
CA SER A 89 9.46 8.04 9.45
C SER A 89 8.37 6.99 9.17
N SER A 90 7.55 7.18 8.12
CA SER A 90 6.51 6.21 7.74
C SER A 90 7.05 5.07 6.86
N LYS A 91 7.08 3.86 7.43
CA LYS A 91 7.51 2.62 6.75
C LYS A 91 6.75 2.33 5.46
N ALA A 92 5.42 2.48 5.49
CA ALA A 92 4.57 2.25 4.33
C ALA A 92 4.85 3.27 3.21
N PHE A 93 5.06 4.54 3.57
CA PHE A 93 5.34 5.59 2.59
C PHE A 93 6.68 5.37 1.89
N VAL A 94 7.76 5.12 2.65
CA VAL A 94 9.08 4.86 2.10
C VAL A 94 9.07 3.61 1.22
N GLY A 95 8.47 2.51 1.69
CA GLY A 95 8.35 1.28 0.89
C GLY A 95 7.61 1.53 -0.43
N GLY A 96 6.48 2.25 -0.38
CA GLY A 96 5.67 2.58 -1.54
C GLY A 96 6.38 3.49 -2.55
N ILE A 97 7.02 4.57 -2.09
CA ILE A 97 7.70 5.51 -2.99
C ILE A 97 8.93 4.86 -3.63
N VAL A 98 9.68 4.04 -2.90
CA VAL A 98 10.83 3.30 -3.44
C VAL A 98 10.36 2.28 -4.47
N ALA A 99 9.30 1.51 -4.18
CA ALA A 99 8.71 0.58 -5.14
C ALA A 99 8.24 1.30 -6.41
N TYR A 100 7.56 2.44 -6.27
CA TYR A 100 7.08 3.25 -7.38
C TYR A 100 8.22 3.80 -8.25
N VAL A 101 9.25 4.39 -7.64
CA VAL A 101 10.39 4.94 -8.37
C VAL A 101 11.13 3.84 -9.11
N LEU A 102 11.39 2.69 -8.46
CA LEU A 102 12.06 1.56 -9.10
C LEU A 102 11.23 0.95 -10.23
N ASP A 103 9.91 0.86 -10.07
CA ASP A 103 9.03 0.37 -11.13
C ASP A 103 9.02 1.30 -12.35
N ASN A 104 9.14 2.62 -12.17
CA ASN A 104 9.21 3.57 -13.29
C ASN A 104 10.60 3.65 -13.95
N THR A 105 11.67 3.43 -13.19
CA THR A 105 13.06 3.58 -13.67
C THR A 105 13.60 2.31 -14.31
N LEU A 106 13.26 1.12 -13.81
CA LEU A 106 13.75 -0.15 -14.35
C LEU A 106 12.96 -0.61 -15.59
N HIS A 107 13.64 -0.69 -16.73
CA HIS A 107 13.16 -1.24 -18.01
C HIS A 107 11.84 -0.62 -18.52
N ARG A 108 11.83 0.70 -18.73
CA ARG A 108 10.67 1.44 -19.25
C ARG A 108 10.27 1.08 -20.69
N HIS A 109 11.19 0.55 -21.49
CA HIS A 109 11.03 0.43 -22.94
C HIS A 109 10.57 -0.95 -23.43
N ASP A 110 10.41 -1.92 -22.51
CA ASP A 110 10.10 -3.30 -22.92
C ASP A 110 8.60 -3.59 -22.76
N GLY A 111 7.92 -3.97 -23.86
CA GLY A 111 6.48 -4.25 -23.86
C GLY A 111 6.08 -5.38 -22.91
N ALA A 112 7.02 -6.30 -22.62
CA ALA A 112 6.88 -7.36 -21.64
C ALA A 112 6.63 -6.84 -20.21
N VAL A 113 7.13 -5.64 -19.88
CA VAL A 113 7.01 -5.05 -18.54
C VAL A 113 5.56 -4.67 -18.20
N ARG A 114 4.73 -4.37 -19.21
CA ARG A 114 3.30 -4.12 -18.99
C ARG A 114 2.58 -5.38 -18.49
N LYS A 115 2.98 -6.56 -18.98
CA LYS A 115 2.45 -7.84 -18.52
C LYS A 115 3.00 -8.19 -17.13
N ASP A 116 4.27 -7.90 -16.88
CA ASP A 116 4.92 -8.20 -15.60
C ASP A 116 4.37 -7.41 -14.40
N ARG A 117 3.88 -6.18 -14.63
CA ARG A 117 3.26 -5.34 -13.59
C ARG A 117 1.80 -5.69 -13.27
N GLY A 118 1.21 -6.61 -14.03
CA GLY A 118 -0.21 -6.93 -13.89
C GLY A 118 -1.17 -5.91 -14.48
N TYR A 119 -0.70 -4.96 -15.30
CA TYR A 119 -1.57 -3.95 -15.93
C TYR A 119 -2.69 -4.57 -16.76
N HIS A 120 -2.45 -5.74 -17.37
CA HIS A 120 -3.50 -6.47 -18.10
C HIS A 120 -4.69 -6.85 -17.20
N TRP A 121 -4.46 -7.12 -15.92
CA TRP A 121 -5.55 -7.35 -14.96
C TRP A 121 -6.22 -6.02 -14.57
N TRP A 122 -5.43 -5.00 -14.25
CA TRP A 122 -5.93 -3.67 -13.86
C TRP A 122 -6.71 -2.95 -14.98
N ASP A 123 -6.37 -3.17 -16.25
CA ASP A 123 -7.04 -2.55 -17.40
C ASP A 123 -8.53 -2.92 -17.47
N LYS A 124 -8.92 -4.10 -16.97
CA LYS A 124 -10.32 -4.53 -16.92
C LYS A 124 -11.16 -3.70 -15.94
N PHE A 125 -10.55 -3.17 -14.88
CA PHE A 125 -11.21 -2.33 -13.89
C PHE A 125 -11.24 -0.85 -14.25
N ARG A 126 -10.58 -0.46 -15.36
CA ARG A 126 -10.46 0.94 -15.77
C ARG A 126 -11.71 1.49 -16.44
N SER A 127 -12.55 0.61 -17.00
CA SER A 127 -13.82 0.98 -17.62
C SER A 127 -14.92 0.06 -17.13
N TYR A 128 -16.05 0.66 -16.74
CA TYR A 128 -17.23 -0.02 -16.22
C TYR A 128 -17.73 -1.15 -17.15
N ARG A 129 -17.65 -0.94 -18.47
CA ARG A 129 -18.11 -1.89 -19.49
C ARG A 129 -17.18 -3.09 -19.73
N THR A 130 -15.95 -3.06 -19.24
CA THR A 130 -14.95 -4.10 -19.56
C THR A 130 -15.04 -5.32 -18.66
N ASP A 131 -15.66 -5.19 -17.48
CA ASP A 131 -15.84 -6.29 -16.53
C ASP A 131 -17.33 -6.63 -16.36
N THR A 132 -17.70 -7.85 -16.71
CA THR A 132 -19.08 -8.36 -16.60
C THR A 132 -19.58 -8.39 -15.16
N ARG A 133 -18.67 -8.42 -14.17
CA ARG A 133 -19.05 -8.36 -12.74
C ARG A 133 -19.58 -6.98 -12.33
N SER A 134 -19.17 -5.91 -13.01
CA SER A 134 -19.63 -4.56 -12.68
C SER A 134 -21.13 -4.42 -12.88
N GLU A 135 -21.67 -5.02 -13.94
CA GLU A 135 -23.12 -5.01 -14.19
C GLU A 135 -23.91 -5.75 -13.11
N GLU A 136 -23.36 -6.82 -12.55
CA GLU A 136 -24.00 -7.60 -11.49
C GLU A 136 -23.97 -6.85 -10.16
N PHE A 137 -22.81 -6.27 -9.78
CA PHE A 137 -22.64 -5.53 -8.52
C PHE A 137 -23.44 -4.23 -8.44
N TYR A 138 -23.60 -3.53 -9.57
CA TYR A 138 -24.33 -2.27 -9.63
C TYR A 138 -25.74 -2.44 -10.21
N SER A 139 -26.23 -3.68 -10.31
CA SER A 139 -27.61 -3.94 -10.74
C SER A 139 -28.60 -3.40 -9.70
N LEU A 140 -29.50 -2.54 -10.16
CA LEU A 140 -30.59 -2.04 -9.32
C LEU A 140 -31.65 -3.14 -9.12
N PRO A 141 -32.24 -3.26 -7.91
CA PRO A 141 -33.33 -4.19 -7.68
C PRO A 141 -34.48 -3.94 -8.67
N PHE A 142 -35.25 -4.98 -9.01
CA PHE A 142 -36.37 -4.92 -9.95
C PHE A 142 -36.02 -4.58 -11.42
N ASN A 143 -34.81 -4.88 -11.90
CA ASN A 143 -34.36 -4.57 -13.28
C ASN A 143 -34.44 -3.06 -13.62
N LEU A 144 -34.34 -2.19 -12.62
CA LEU A 144 -34.31 -0.74 -12.80
C LEU A 144 -33.06 -0.24 -13.56
N ASN A 145 -32.03 -1.09 -13.67
CA ASN A 145 -30.85 -0.87 -14.51
C ASN A 145 -31.20 -0.69 -16.01
N LYS A 146 -32.35 -1.19 -16.49
CA LYS A 146 -32.84 -0.94 -17.86
C LYS A 146 -33.29 0.51 -18.09
N PHE A 147 -33.75 1.18 -17.04
CA PHE A 147 -34.25 2.56 -17.12
C PHE A 147 -33.16 3.58 -16.76
N PHE A 148 -32.19 3.17 -15.95
CA PHE A 148 -31.03 3.98 -15.57
C PHE A 148 -29.74 3.23 -15.93
N PRO A 149 -29.34 3.25 -17.22
CA PRO A 149 -28.08 2.64 -17.63
C PRO A 149 -26.92 3.39 -16.97
N SER A 150 -26.07 2.66 -16.26
CA SER A 150 -24.79 3.14 -15.75
C SER A 150 -23.84 3.34 -16.93
N VAL A 151 -23.59 4.61 -17.26
CA VAL A 151 -22.70 5.04 -18.35
C VAL A 151 -21.24 4.90 -17.92
#